data_AF-A0A9X7CAS4-F1
#
_entry.id   AF-A0A9X7CAS4-F1
#
_cell.length_a   1.000
_cell.length_b   1.000
_cell.length_c   1.000
_cell.angle_alpha   90.00
_cell.angle_beta   90.00
_cell.angle_gamma   90.00
#
_symmetry.space_group_name_H-M   'P 1'
#
loop_
_entity.id
_entity.type
_entity.pdbx_description
1 polymer ?
#
loop_
_entity_poly.entity_id
_entity_poly.type
_entity_poly.pdbx_seq_one_letter_code
_entity_poly.pdbx_strand_id
1 'polypeptide(L)'
;MQKWLSMMGIIFILTGCKMSEAPTSLMEAPTNEKWINELKEQIDKDLPVNYRLLTPMSNRDKQTTWSMNFERDNKKEAVIVYKIPNEDYHIYLAVYEKKNNGWNMKSTYTFDGEEVDIVEVGDFTGSGKRELLIGITTNRDLLENTMYVFSDESDDIKEFYRQKYTKLFIDDLNKNGFKDISLVSHMKDEQLKVQFIEKFKVLSEVTFDPYINSIQRIQMGRISKSLKAVVIDAGTGAHSGITYVAKFDQDHYEVLPIDGKEDLFNEYVVESKDVNEDGIIEFVRTVRPKGWDDKSHGDSPLFERYIQWSESGIKPIEERYIDIEKGYYVKIPKELIGKITIPDQQKESNSQKFLDTRTNKIWLEVHIFKRKEWFNIKGYSAAIKTASHVYAVPKQSEFEKVKAYIKPLADYQQE
;
A
#
# COMPACT_ATOMS: atom_id res chain seq x y z
N MET A 1 -68.54 -58.03 -18.31
CA MET A 1 -68.71 -56.95 -19.30
C MET A 1 -67.71 -55.85 -18.93
N GLN A 2 -66.50 -55.84 -19.52
CA GLN A 2 -66.14 -55.11 -20.77
C GLN A 2 -65.96 -53.60 -20.48
N LYS A 3 -64.75 -53.22 -20.06
CA LYS A 3 -63.69 -52.53 -20.86
C LYS A 3 -64.10 -51.14 -21.39
N TRP A 4 -63.48 -50.08 -20.87
CA TRP A 4 -62.57 -49.12 -21.54
C TRP A 4 -62.45 -47.82 -20.72
N LEU A 5 -61.25 -47.50 -20.26
CA LEU A 5 -60.35 -46.46 -20.80
C LEU A 5 -60.89 -45.02 -20.64
N SER A 6 -60.36 -44.30 -19.66
CA SER A 6 -59.78 -43.00 -19.96
C SER A 6 -58.61 -42.71 -19.03
N MET A 7 -57.58 -42.20 -19.67
CA MET A 7 -56.19 -42.03 -19.28
C MET A 7 -56.03 -40.59 -18.81
N MET A 8 -55.55 -40.36 -17.60
CA MET A 8 -54.96 -39.07 -17.24
C MET A 8 -53.81 -39.32 -16.27
N GLY A 9 -52.63 -39.54 -16.83
CA GLY A 9 -51.39 -39.62 -16.10
C GLY A 9 -51.02 -38.25 -15.54
N ILE A 10 -50.90 -38.15 -14.22
CA ILE A 10 -50.23 -37.04 -13.56
C ILE A 10 -48.76 -37.45 -13.42
N ILE A 11 -48.00 -37.08 -14.44
CA ILE A 11 -46.55 -37.07 -14.45
C ILE A 11 -46.14 -35.85 -13.59
N PHE A 12 -45.65 -36.11 -12.36
CA PHE A 12 -44.94 -35.10 -11.59
C PHE A 12 -43.50 -35.00 -12.13
N ILE A 13 -43.30 -34.09 -13.08
CA ILE A 13 -41.98 -33.62 -13.47
C ILE A 13 -41.44 -32.76 -12.31
N LEU A 14 -40.49 -33.31 -11.56
CA LEU A 14 -39.56 -32.52 -10.75
C LEU A 14 -38.50 -31.91 -11.69
N THR A 15 -38.87 -30.87 -12.43
CA THR A 15 -37.92 -29.92 -13.02
C THR A 15 -37.92 -28.68 -12.14
N GLY A 16 -36.83 -28.46 -11.41
CA GLY A 16 -36.75 -27.29 -10.54
C GLY A 16 -35.53 -27.21 -9.63
N CYS A 17 -34.34 -27.59 -10.09
CA CYS A 17 -33.12 -26.97 -9.57
C CYS A 17 -32.65 -25.98 -10.60
N LYS A 18 -32.97 -24.71 -10.32
CA LYS A 18 -32.45 -23.56 -11.05
C LYS A 18 -30.94 -23.71 -11.18
N MET A 19 -30.43 -23.63 -12.41
CA MET A 19 -29.04 -23.26 -12.65
C MET A 19 -28.75 -22.04 -11.77
N SER A 20 -27.73 -22.15 -10.93
CA SER A 20 -27.15 -21.02 -10.23
C SER A 20 -26.71 -20.03 -11.31
N GLU A 21 -27.47 -18.96 -11.50
CA GLU A 21 -26.99 -17.78 -12.20
C GLU A 21 -25.69 -17.36 -11.51
N ALA A 22 -24.64 -17.20 -12.31
CA ALA A 22 -23.43 -16.54 -11.83
C ALA A 22 -23.84 -15.18 -11.24
N PRO A 23 -23.27 -14.73 -10.11
CA PRO A 23 -23.59 -13.44 -9.56
C PRO A 23 -23.11 -12.36 -10.55
N THR A 24 -24.01 -11.88 -11.40
CA THR A 24 -23.80 -10.74 -12.27
C THR A 24 -23.94 -9.40 -11.54
N SER A 25 -24.06 -9.41 -10.21
CA SER A 25 -24.15 -8.21 -9.38
C SER A 25 -22.80 -7.65 -8.91
N LEU A 26 -21.77 -7.69 -9.75
CA LEU A 26 -20.46 -7.10 -9.41
C LEU A 26 -19.72 -6.50 -10.61
N MET A 27 -20.48 -5.95 -11.55
CA MET A 27 -20.01 -4.94 -12.51
C MET A 27 -21.18 -3.99 -12.84
N GLU A 28 -21.57 -3.13 -11.90
CA GLU A 28 -22.18 -1.87 -12.33
C GLU A 28 -21.03 -1.00 -12.85
N ALA A 29 -20.99 -0.81 -14.18
CA ALA A 29 -20.23 0.28 -14.76
C ALA A 29 -20.66 1.59 -14.07
N PRO A 30 -19.74 2.53 -13.78
CA PRO A 30 -20.07 3.71 -13.01
C PRO A 30 -21.25 4.43 -13.68
N THR A 31 -22.27 4.72 -12.87
CA THR A 31 -23.53 5.35 -13.29
C THR A 31 -23.28 6.51 -14.25
N ASN A 32 -23.81 6.38 -15.46
CA ASN A 32 -23.95 7.45 -16.44
C ASN A 32 -24.89 8.55 -15.88
N GLU A 33 -24.42 9.31 -14.91
CA GLU A 33 -25.19 10.42 -14.38
C GLU A 33 -25.26 11.50 -15.48
N LYS A 34 -26.47 11.82 -15.94
CA LYS A 34 -26.75 12.80 -17.02
C LYS A 34 -25.92 14.09 -16.89
N TRP A 35 -25.64 14.54 -15.66
CA TRP A 35 -24.86 15.75 -15.43
C TRP A 35 -23.38 15.62 -15.83
N ILE A 36 -22.78 14.43 -15.76
CA ILE A 36 -21.40 14.15 -16.18
C ILE A 36 -21.28 14.30 -17.70
N ASN A 37 -22.25 13.79 -18.46
CA ASN A 37 -22.24 13.91 -19.92
C ASN A 37 -22.43 15.38 -20.33
N GLU A 38 -23.38 16.09 -19.70
CA GLU A 38 -23.57 17.53 -19.94
C GLU A 38 -22.33 18.35 -19.55
N LEU A 39 -21.61 17.95 -18.50
CA LEU A 39 -20.36 18.59 -18.10
C LEU A 39 -19.25 18.31 -19.13
N LYS A 40 -19.10 17.07 -19.60
CA LYS A 40 -18.12 16.69 -20.62
C LYS A 40 -18.32 17.49 -21.91
N GLU A 41 -19.56 17.61 -22.39
CA GLU A 41 -19.86 18.44 -23.57
C GLU A 41 -19.47 19.91 -23.37
N GLN A 42 -19.55 20.42 -22.15
CA GLN A 42 -19.11 21.77 -21.84
C GLN A 42 -17.58 21.87 -21.76
N ILE A 43 -16.92 20.90 -21.12
CA ILE A 43 -15.45 20.80 -21.06
C ILE A 43 -14.86 20.77 -22.48
N ASP A 44 -15.42 19.96 -23.38
CA ASP A 44 -14.94 19.84 -24.77
C ASP A 44 -15.12 21.12 -25.59
N LYS A 45 -16.04 22.01 -25.19
CA LYS A 45 -16.22 23.33 -25.81
C LYS A 45 -15.24 24.36 -25.26
N ASP A 46 -14.97 24.29 -23.96
CA ASP A 46 -14.18 25.31 -23.26
C ASP A 46 -12.67 25.04 -23.32
N LEU A 47 -12.25 23.77 -23.37
CA LEU A 47 -10.84 23.37 -23.35
C LEU A 47 -10.24 23.20 -24.75
N PRO A 48 -8.92 23.37 -24.90
CA PRO A 48 -8.25 23.17 -26.18
C PRO A 48 -8.32 21.71 -26.64
N VAL A 49 -8.21 21.51 -27.95
CA VAL A 49 -8.19 20.17 -28.56
C VAL A 49 -7.05 19.33 -27.96
N ASN A 50 -7.34 18.05 -27.70
CA ASN A 50 -6.42 17.06 -27.12
C ASN A 50 -5.98 17.35 -25.67
N TYR A 51 -6.76 18.11 -24.89
CA TYR A 51 -6.58 18.13 -23.43
C TYR A 51 -6.65 16.71 -22.84
N ARG A 52 -5.94 16.48 -21.73
CA ARG A 52 -5.96 15.19 -21.03
C ARG A 52 -6.34 15.39 -19.57
N LEU A 53 -7.47 14.83 -19.16
CA LEU A 53 -7.84 14.75 -17.74
C LEU A 53 -6.84 13.88 -16.97
N LEU A 54 -6.54 14.29 -15.74
CA LEU A 54 -5.57 13.62 -14.89
C LEU A 54 -6.26 12.83 -13.79
N THR A 55 -5.74 11.62 -13.56
CA THR A 55 -6.12 10.78 -12.42
C THR A 55 -5.05 10.94 -11.34
N PRO A 56 -5.39 11.36 -10.12
CA PRO A 56 -4.41 11.54 -9.07
C PRO A 56 -3.76 10.23 -8.65
N MET A 57 -2.47 10.29 -8.34
CA MET A 57 -1.66 9.12 -8.03
C MET A 57 -2.04 8.48 -6.68
N SER A 58 -2.20 9.30 -5.65
CA SER A 58 -2.45 8.90 -4.26
C SER A 58 -3.93 8.72 -3.90
N ASN A 59 -4.89 9.15 -4.72
CA ASN A 59 -6.31 8.84 -4.48
C ASN A 59 -6.57 7.33 -4.65
N ARG A 60 -7.37 6.77 -3.72
CA ARG A 60 -7.86 5.39 -3.79
C ARG A 60 -8.71 5.17 -5.04
N ASP A 61 -9.66 6.06 -5.27
CA ASP A 61 -10.56 5.99 -6.41
C ASP A 61 -9.92 6.61 -7.66
N LYS A 62 -10.00 5.89 -8.78
CA LYS A 62 -9.42 6.32 -10.06
C LYS A 62 -10.43 7.13 -10.86
N GLN A 63 -10.71 8.34 -10.37
CA GLN A 63 -11.60 9.32 -11.01
C GLN A 63 -10.85 10.56 -11.47
N THR A 64 -11.47 11.31 -12.38
CA THR A 64 -10.91 12.55 -12.97
C THR A 64 -11.82 13.76 -12.77
N THR A 65 -12.93 13.60 -12.05
CA THR A 65 -13.91 14.64 -11.79
C THR A 65 -14.41 14.50 -10.36
N TRP A 66 -14.39 15.60 -9.62
CA TRP A 66 -14.89 15.68 -8.25
C TRP A 66 -16.05 16.66 -8.20
N SER A 67 -16.97 16.47 -7.26
CA SER A 67 -17.95 17.50 -6.95
C SER A 67 -17.59 18.24 -5.67
N MET A 68 -17.61 19.57 -5.75
CA MET A 68 -17.39 20.45 -4.60
C MET A 68 -18.62 20.56 -3.72
N ASN A 69 -19.82 20.63 -4.30
CA ASN A 69 -21.05 20.79 -3.55
C ASN A 69 -22.20 20.08 -4.28
N PHE A 70 -22.88 19.18 -3.57
CA PHE A 70 -24.15 18.58 -4.02
C PHE A 70 -25.27 18.66 -2.97
N GLU A 71 -24.99 19.13 -1.75
CA GLU A 71 -25.84 18.85 -0.58
C GLU A 71 -26.33 20.09 0.18
N ARG A 72 -26.15 21.33 -0.30
CA ARG A 72 -26.69 22.51 0.40
C ARG A 72 -27.54 23.50 -0.38
N ASP A 73 -27.47 23.56 -1.70
CA ASP A 73 -28.11 24.66 -2.46
C ASP A 73 -28.51 24.35 -3.91
N ASN A 74 -28.60 23.08 -4.30
CA ASN A 74 -28.84 22.65 -5.70
C ASN A 74 -27.80 23.17 -6.72
N LYS A 75 -26.73 23.85 -6.29
CA LYS A 75 -25.62 24.21 -7.16
C LYS A 75 -24.73 23.00 -7.31
N LYS A 76 -24.59 22.52 -8.54
CA LYS A 76 -23.63 21.46 -8.87
C LYS A 76 -22.33 22.15 -9.23
N GLU A 77 -21.33 22.03 -8.37
CA GLU A 77 -19.97 22.42 -8.71
C GLU A 77 -19.13 21.18 -8.96
N ALA A 78 -18.32 21.23 -10.03
CA ALA A 78 -17.46 20.14 -10.44
C ALA A 78 -16.04 20.64 -10.68
N VAL A 79 -15.07 19.81 -10.32
CA VAL A 79 -13.64 20.08 -10.44
C VAL A 79 -13.03 19.07 -11.38
N ILE A 80 -12.22 19.54 -12.30
CA ILE A 80 -11.35 18.71 -13.13
C ILE A 80 -9.92 19.22 -13.05
N VAL A 81 -8.98 18.29 -13.24
CA VAL A 81 -7.56 18.63 -13.40
C VAL A 81 -7.08 18.04 -14.72
N TYR A 82 -6.34 18.81 -15.51
CA TYR A 82 -5.96 18.43 -16.87
C TYR A 82 -4.57 18.94 -17.28
N LYS A 83 -4.03 18.35 -18.33
CA LYS A 83 -2.87 18.87 -19.08
C LYS A 83 -3.27 19.29 -20.48
N ILE A 84 -2.54 20.28 -21.00
CA ILE A 84 -2.58 20.70 -22.39
C ILE A 84 -1.37 20.05 -23.11
N PRO A 85 -1.52 19.60 -24.37
CA PRO A 85 -0.40 19.04 -25.14
C PRO A 85 0.80 20.00 -25.24
N ASN A 86 2.01 19.46 -25.13
CA ASN A 86 3.29 20.18 -25.21
C ASN A 86 3.57 21.15 -24.04
N GLU A 87 2.83 21.05 -22.95
CA GLU A 87 3.04 21.81 -21.71
C GLU A 87 3.35 20.86 -20.55
N ASP A 88 4.52 20.23 -20.61
CA ASP A 88 4.83 19.08 -19.76
C ASP A 88 4.93 19.40 -18.27
N TYR A 89 5.21 20.66 -17.91
CA TYR A 89 5.37 21.14 -16.53
C TYR A 89 4.22 22.04 -16.05
N HIS A 90 3.11 22.12 -16.80
CA HIS A 90 1.93 22.86 -16.37
C HIS A 90 0.74 21.92 -16.19
N ILE A 91 0.06 22.08 -15.06
CA ILE A 91 -1.17 21.38 -14.71
C ILE A 91 -2.25 22.40 -14.47
N TYR A 92 -3.42 22.15 -15.03
CA TYR A 92 -4.55 23.07 -14.99
C TYR A 92 -5.68 22.51 -14.15
N LEU A 93 -6.19 23.34 -13.28
CA LEU A 93 -7.46 23.17 -12.58
C LEU A 93 -8.54 23.93 -13.34
N ALA A 94 -9.71 23.32 -13.51
CA ALA A 94 -10.92 24.04 -13.86
C ALA A 94 -12.05 23.67 -12.91
N VAL A 95 -12.75 24.70 -12.43
CA VAL A 95 -13.96 24.59 -11.62
C VAL A 95 -15.14 25.00 -12.48
N TYR A 96 -16.16 24.17 -12.51
CA TYR A 96 -17.40 24.38 -13.25
C TYR A 96 -18.56 24.54 -12.29
N GLU A 97 -19.46 25.47 -12.57
CA GLU A 97 -20.72 25.66 -11.84
C GLU A 97 -21.91 25.42 -12.78
N LYS A 98 -22.91 24.69 -12.27
CA LYS A 98 -24.20 24.51 -12.94
C LYS A 98 -25.11 25.70 -12.66
N LYS A 99 -25.39 26.47 -13.70
CA LYS A 99 -26.39 27.56 -13.70
C LYS A 99 -27.64 27.12 -14.48
N ASN A 100 -28.68 27.95 -14.47
CA ASN A 100 -29.95 27.68 -15.16
C ASN A 100 -29.79 27.37 -16.66
N ASN A 101 -28.75 27.89 -17.31
CA ASN A 101 -28.45 27.70 -18.73
C ASN A 101 -27.51 26.52 -19.03
N GLY A 102 -27.06 25.77 -18.02
CA GLY A 102 -26.10 24.68 -18.17
C GLY A 102 -24.84 24.85 -17.31
N TRP A 103 -23.82 24.07 -17.64
CA TRP A 103 -22.50 24.17 -17.01
C TRP A 103 -21.75 25.37 -17.57
N ASN A 104 -21.05 26.10 -16.70
CA ASN A 104 -20.17 27.19 -17.11
C ASN A 104 -18.86 27.05 -16.32
N MET A 105 -17.73 27.34 -16.97
CA MET A 105 -16.45 27.45 -16.27
C MET A 105 -16.51 28.65 -15.32
N LYS A 106 -16.32 28.37 -14.03
CA LYS A 106 -16.30 29.34 -12.93
C LYS A 106 -14.91 29.91 -12.74
N SER A 107 -13.90 29.04 -12.68
CA SER A 107 -12.53 29.41 -12.37
C SER A 107 -11.52 28.47 -13.02
N THR A 108 -10.31 28.98 -13.25
CA THR A 108 -9.14 28.18 -13.64
C THR A 108 -7.94 28.56 -12.81
N TYR A 109 -7.06 27.59 -12.59
CA TYR A 109 -5.79 27.81 -11.89
C TYR A 109 -4.68 26.98 -12.55
N THR A 110 -3.49 27.55 -12.67
CA THR A 110 -2.32 26.87 -13.23
C THR A 110 -1.34 26.54 -12.13
N PHE A 111 -0.90 25.29 -12.08
CA PHE A 111 0.18 24.82 -11.23
C PHE A 111 1.41 24.51 -12.07
N ASP A 112 2.57 24.77 -11.50
CA ASP A 112 3.85 24.27 -12.01
C ASP A 112 4.13 22.90 -11.38
N GLY A 113 4.29 21.87 -12.21
CA GLY A 113 4.54 20.51 -11.76
C GLY A 113 4.36 19.44 -12.82
N GLU A 114 4.81 18.24 -12.47
CA GLU A 114 4.85 17.08 -13.35
C GLU A 114 3.54 16.30 -13.32
N GLU A 115 2.95 16.11 -12.14
CA GLU A 115 1.76 15.27 -11.95
C GLU A 115 0.83 15.76 -10.84
N VAL A 116 -0.37 15.20 -10.81
CA VAL A 116 -1.33 15.40 -9.72
C VAL A 116 -1.17 14.24 -8.75
N ASP A 117 -0.79 14.53 -7.52
CA ASP A 117 -0.65 13.54 -6.47
C ASP A 117 -2.02 13.19 -5.87
N ILE A 118 -2.76 14.20 -5.39
CA ILE A 118 -4.04 13.99 -4.72
C ILE A 118 -5.02 15.12 -5.04
N VAL A 119 -6.31 14.79 -5.11
CA VAL A 119 -7.41 15.77 -5.12
C VAL A 119 -8.45 15.30 -4.11
N GLU A 120 -8.76 16.16 -3.14
CA GLU A 120 -9.73 15.87 -2.09
C GLU A 120 -10.67 17.04 -1.88
N VAL A 121 -11.96 16.74 -1.76
CA VAL A 121 -12.99 17.72 -1.40
C VAL A 121 -13.57 17.33 -0.04
N GLY A 122 -13.67 18.29 0.87
CA GLY A 122 -14.23 18.05 2.20
C GLY A 122 -14.34 19.30 3.03
N ASP A 123 -15.05 19.24 4.16
CA ASP A 123 -15.04 20.30 5.17
C ASP A 123 -13.84 20.05 6.09
N PHE A 124 -12.70 20.66 5.75
CA PHE A 124 -11.47 20.59 6.53
C PHE A 124 -11.44 21.67 7.63
N THR A 125 -12.22 22.75 7.47
CA THR A 125 -12.24 23.87 8.41
C THR A 125 -13.26 23.70 9.54
N GLY A 126 -14.21 22.77 9.37
CA GLY A 126 -15.36 22.60 10.24
C GLY A 126 -16.40 23.71 10.13
N SER A 127 -16.37 24.47 9.03
CA SER A 127 -17.27 25.60 8.78
C SER A 127 -18.60 25.19 8.18
N GLY A 128 -18.74 23.92 7.76
CA GLY A 128 -19.83 23.41 6.95
C GLY A 128 -19.76 23.83 5.48
N LYS A 129 -18.70 24.54 5.07
CA LYS A 129 -18.33 24.73 3.66
C LYS A 129 -17.28 23.69 3.29
N ARG A 130 -17.23 23.31 2.02
CA ARG A 130 -16.23 22.36 1.52
C ARG A 130 -15.06 23.12 0.91
N GLU A 131 -13.85 22.70 1.24
CA GLU A 131 -12.61 23.13 0.63
C GLU A 131 -12.11 22.09 -0.38
N LEU A 132 -11.31 22.56 -1.33
CA LEU A 132 -10.64 21.76 -2.36
C LEU A 132 -9.14 21.71 -2.05
N LEU A 133 -8.64 20.52 -1.73
CA LEU A 133 -7.22 20.24 -1.53
C LEU A 133 -6.65 19.57 -2.78
N ILE A 134 -5.57 20.12 -3.33
CA ILE A 134 -4.85 19.57 -4.49
C ILE A 134 -3.37 19.44 -4.16
N GLY A 135 -2.83 18.24 -4.33
CA GLY A 135 -1.39 17.96 -4.29
C GLY A 135 -0.81 17.87 -5.69
N ILE A 136 0.24 18.63 -5.95
CA ILE A 136 0.98 18.62 -7.22
C ILE A 136 2.38 18.10 -6.98
N THR A 137 2.79 17.09 -7.73
CA THR A 137 4.17 16.59 -7.74
C THR A 137 5.03 17.56 -8.53
N THR A 138 5.92 18.27 -7.85
CA THR A 138 6.82 19.25 -8.46
C THR A 138 8.13 18.61 -8.94
N ASN A 139 8.55 17.52 -8.29
CA ASN A 139 9.68 16.69 -8.71
C ASN A 139 9.47 15.26 -8.22
N ARG A 140 9.21 14.32 -9.12
CA ARG A 140 8.96 12.92 -8.75
C ARG A 140 10.20 12.24 -8.16
N ASP A 141 11.38 12.48 -8.72
CA ASP A 141 12.62 11.79 -8.32
C ASP A 141 13.06 12.16 -6.89
N LEU A 142 12.75 13.39 -6.48
CA LEU A 142 13.02 13.89 -5.12
C LEU A 142 11.82 13.72 -4.17
N LEU A 143 10.72 13.12 -4.64
CA LEU A 143 9.45 13.00 -3.89
C LEU A 143 8.94 14.36 -3.38
N GLU A 144 9.13 15.43 -4.17
CA GLU A 144 8.68 16.77 -3.79
C GLU A 144 7.28 17.02 -4.33
N ASN A 145 6.38 17.38 -3.43
CA ASN A 145 5.02 17.78 -3.75
C ASN A 145 4.69 19.12 -3.08
N THR A 146 3.70 19.83 -3.64
CA THR A 146 3.11 21.01 -3.02
C THR A 146 1.60 20.83 -2.92
N MET A 147 1.08 20.99 -1.70
CA MET A 147 -0.34 21.01 -1.39
C MET A 147 -0.85 22.43 -1.50
N TYR A 148 -1.97 22.59 -2.21
CA TYR A 148 -2.73 23.83 -2.37
C TYR A 148 -4.14 23.59 -1.84
N VAL A 149 -4.69 24.56 -1.12
CA VAL A 149 -6.06 24.48 -0.61
C VAL A 149 -6.84 25.73 -0.97
N PHE A 150 -8.00 25.50 -1.56
CA PHE A 150 -8.89 26.52 -2.05
C PHE A 150 -10.21 26.51 -1.28
N SER A 151 -10.69 27.71 -0.94
CA SER A 151 -12.05 27.92 -0.44
C SER A 151 -12.94 28.39 -1.57
N ASP A 152 -14.21 27.97 -1.53
CA ASP A 152 -15.22 28.44 -2.47
C ASP A 152 -15.69 29.88 -2.13
N GLU A 153 -15.53 30.80 -3.09
CA GLU A 153 -16.07 32.15 -3.05
C GLU A 153 -17.16 32.33 -4.13
N SER A 154 -17.95 33.41 -4.08
CA SER A 154 -19.18 33.52 -4.88
C SER A 154 -18.98 33.39 -6.39
N ASP A 155 -17.87 33.91 -6.92
CA ASP A 155 -17.58 33.92 -8.36
C ASP A 155 -16.23 33.29 -8.72
N ASP A 156 -15.46 32.81 -7.74
CA ASP A 156 -14.11 32.25 -7.93
C ASP A 156 -13.76 31.26 -6.81
N ILE A 157 -12.64 30.56 -6.94
CA ILE A 157 -11.99 29.83 -5.84
C ILE A 157 -10.76 30.59 -5.39
N LYS A 158 -10.50 30.60 -4.08
CA LYS A 158 -9.36 31.34 -3.52
C LYS A 158 -8.42 30.41 -2.77
N GLU A 159 -7.16 30.38 -3.19
CA GLU A 159 -6.10 29.71 -2.44
C GLU A 159 -5.89 30.44 -1.10
N PHE A 160 -5.99 29.71 0.01
CA PHE A 160 -5.72 30.25 1.34
C PHE A 160 -4.66 29.47 2.12
N TYR A 161 -4.25 28.29 1.63
CA TYR A 161 -3.21 27.49 2.24
C TYR A 161 -2.33 26.83 1.19
N ARG A 162 -1.02 26.80 1.48
CA ARG A 162 0.00 26.16 0.65
C ARG A 162 1.10 25.57 1.51
N GLN A 163 1.49 24.32 1.26
CA GLN A 163 2.60 23.67 1.98
C GLN A 163 3.28 22.58 1.15
N LYS A 164 4.62 22.50 1.22
CA LYS A 164 5.41 21.42 0.62
C LYS A 164 5.35 20.14 1.45
N TYR A 165 5.37 18.98 0.79
CA TYR A 165 5.35 17.69 1.46
C TYR A 165 6.00 16.58 0.61
N THR A 166 6.39 15.50 1.28
CA THR A 166 6.89 14.26 0.68
C THR A 166 5.76 13.23 0.53
N LYS A 167 4.97 13.05 1.59
CA LYS A 167 3.73 12.26 1.56
C LYS A 167 2.69 12.89 2.48
N LEU A 168 1.41 12.78 2.12
CA LEU A 168 0.32 13.16 3.00
C LEU A 168 -0.72 12.04 3.09
N PHE A 169 -1.44 12.00 4.20
CA PHE A 169 -2.59 11.14 4.42
C PHE A 169 -3.74 11.98 4.98
N ILE A 170 -4.96 11.67 4.55
CA ILE A 170 -6.18 12.36 4.99
C ILE A 170 -7.10 11.36 5.68
N ASP A 171 -7.42 11.59 6.95
CA ASP A 171 -8.23 10.70 7.78
C ASP A 171 -8.80 11.48 8.98
N ASP A 172 -9.83 10.96 9.66
CA ASP A 172 -10.31 11.50 10.94
C ASP A 172 -9.52 10.79 12.06
N LEU A 173 -8.36 11.34 12.42
CA LEU A 173 -7.40 10.69 13.30
C LEU A 173 -7.86 10.72 14.76
N ASN A 174 -8.37 11.87 15.19
CA ASN A 174 -8.87 12.09 16.55
C ASN A 174 -10.37 11.75 16.73
N LYS A 175 -11.05 11.35 15.65
CA LYS A 175 -12.46 10.93 15.64
C LYS A 175 -13.42 12.04 16.04
N ASN A 176 -13.07 13.29 15.72
CA ASN A 176 -13.92 14.45 15.98
C ASN A 176 -14.84 14.80 14.79
N GLY A 177 -14.74 14.07 13.68
CA GLY A 177 -15.54 14.24 12.48
C GLY A 177 -14.96 15.18 11.43
N PHE A 178 -13.80 15.80 11.69
CA PHE A 178 -13.05 16.57 10.70
C PHE A 178 -12.05 15.69 9.95
N LYS A 179 -11.69 16.10 8.72
CA LYS A 179 -10.59 15.48 7.98
C LYS A 179 -9.29 16.11 8.44
N ASP A 180 -8.43 15.31 9.07
CA ASP A 180 -7.10 15.68 9.48
C ASP A 180 -6.08 15.33 8.39
N ILE A 181 -4.90 15.94 8.48
CA ILE A 181 -3.79 15.70 7.56
C ILE A 181 -2.56 15.24 8.35
N SER A 182 -2.07 14.04 8.05
CA SER A 182 -0.73 13.59 8.43
C SER A 182 0.24 13.95 7.31
N LEU A 183 1.19 14.84 7.59
CA LEU A 183 2.11 15.36 6.58
C LEU A 183 3.55 14.96 6.89
N VAL A 184 4.17 14.20 5.98
CA VAL A 184 5.59 13.84 6.04
C VAL A 184 6.39 14.82 5.19
N SER A 185 7.42 15.43 5.78
CA SER A 185 8.37 16.29 5.09
C SER A 185 9.77 15.73 5.21
N HIS A 186 10.39 15.44 4.07
CA HIS A 186 11.79 15.07 3.96
C HIS A 186 12.54 16.08 3.08
N MET A 187 13.58 16.69 3.64
CA MET A 187 14.59 17.45 2.93
C MET A 187 15.93 16.82 3.28
N LYS A 188 16.62 16.30 2.26
CA LYS A 188 17.84 15.52 2.44
C LYS A 188 18.85 16.26 3.33
N ASP A 189 19.39 15.56 4.32
CA ASP A 189 20.39 16.06 5.28
C ASP A 189 19.93 17.24 6.16
N GLU A 190 18.66 17.66 6.08
CA GLU A 190 18.12 18.82 6.80
C GLU A 190 16.91 18.49 7.68
N GLN A 191 15.94 17.73 7.16
CA GLN A 191 14.67 17.49 7.84
C GLN A 191 14.06 16.14 7.48
N LEU A 192 13.60 15.42 8.49
CA LEU A 192 12.62 14.34 8.33
C LEU A 192 11.61 14.48 9.47
N LYS A 193 10.37 14.83 9.17
CA LYS A 193 9.34 15.01 10.20
C LYS A 193 7.96 14.58 9.76
N VAL A 194 7.11 14.27 10.75
CA VAL A 194 5.70 13.96 10.58
C VAL A 194 4.89 14.98 11.39
N GLN A 195 3.95 15.64 10.73
CA GLN A 195 3.07 16.65 11.33
C GLN A 195 1.63 16.17 11.35
N PHE A 196 0.92 16.48 12.42
CA PHE A 196 -0.53 16.42 12.52
C PHE A 196 -1.09 17.81 12.28
N ILE A 197 -1.93 17.94 11.26
CA ILE A 197 -2.54 19.19 10.84
C ILE A 197 -4.05 19.03 10.87
N GLU A 198 -4.74 19.87 11.64
CA GLU A 198 -6.19 19.98 11.65
C GLU A 198 -6.57 21.42 11.32
N LYS A 199 -7.58 21.64 10.47
CA LYS A 199 -8.02 22.98 10.04
C LYS A 199 -6.86 23.85 9.53
N PHE A 200 -5.91 23.19 8.85
CA PHE A 200 -4.70 23.80 8.28
C PHE A 200 -3.81 24.50 9.32
N LYS A 201 -3.83 23.99 10.57
CA LYS A 201 -2.89 24.37 11.64
C LYS A 201 -2.15 23.13 12.10
N VAL A 202 -0.82 23.24 12.18
CA VAL A 202 0.01 22.19 12.78
C VAL A 202 -0.30 22.14 14.28
N LEU A 203 -0.82 21.01 14.76
CA LEU A 203 -1.15 20.79 16.16
C LEU A 203 -0.07 19.97 16.88
N SER A 204 0.60 19.07 16.17
CA SER A 204 1.71 18.28 16.70
C SER A 204 2.72 18.00 15.61
N GLU A 205 3.99 17.83 15.98
CA GLU A 205 5.01 17.31 15.09
C GLU A 205 6.03 16.44 15.83
N VAL A 206 6.60 15.48 15.10
CA VAL A 206 7.73 14.67 15.54
C VAL A 206 8.79 14.66 14.45
N THR A 207 10.06 14.71 14.86
CA THR A 207 11.22 14.76 13.95
C THR A 207 12.06 13.51 14.15
N PHE A 208 12.63 13.01 13.06
CA PHE A 208 13.54 11.88 12.99
C PHE A 208 14.89 12.32 12.41
N ASP A 209 15.87 11.42 12.41
CA ASP A 209 17.17 11.69 11.81
C ASP A 209 17.02 11.88 10.27
N PRO A 210 17.42 13.06 9.73
CA PRO A 210 17.30 13.37 8.32
C PRO A 210 18.40 12.75 7.44
N TYR A 211 19.45 12.15 8.02
CA TYR A 211 20.57 11.57 7.30
C TYR A 211 20.25 10.17 6.76
N ILE A 212 19.21 10.11 5.92
CA ILE A 212 18.81 8.92 5.17
C ILE A 212 19.18 9.06 3.69
N ASN A 213 19.57 7.95 3.06
CA ASN A 213 19.97 7.91 1.66
C ASN A 213 18.78 7.79 0.71
N SER A 214 17.70 7.16 1.15
CA SER A 214 16.49 6.97 0.36
C SER A 214 15.29 6.65 1.26
N ILE A 215 14.09 7.04 0.81
CA ILE A 215 12.83 6.59 1.38
C ILE A 215 12.30 5.46 0.50
N GLN A 216 12.00 4.33 1.12
CA GLN A 216 11.56 3.12 0.43
C GLN A 216 10.05 3.02 0.51
N ARG A 217 9.49 3.28 1.69
CA ARG A 217 8.05 3.30 1.92
C ARG A 217 7.66 4.33 2.97
N ILE A 218 6.59 5.05 2.70
CA ILE A 218 5.84 5.83 3.69
C ILE A 218 4.41 5.34 3.67
N GLN A 219 3.90 4.91 4.81
CA GLN A 219 2.52 4.43 4.94
C GLN A 219 1.91 4.88 6.27
N MET A 220 0.58 4.94 6.30
CA MET A 220 -0.19 5.18 7.51
C MET A 220 -1.19 4.05 7.69
N GLY A 221 -1.31 3.57 8.92
CA GLY A 221 -2.26 2.52 9.25
C GLY A 221 -2.29 2.24 10.74
N ARG A 222 -3.06 1.22 11.13
CA ARG A 222 -3.09 0.78 12.52
C ARG A 222 -1.79 0.07 12.85
N ILE A 223 -1.26 0.33 14.04
CA ILE A 223 -0.14 -0.42 14.62
C ILE A 223 -0.57 -1.24 15.84
N SER A 224 -1.80 -1.02 16.31
CA SER A 224 -2.52 -1.84 17.29
C SER A 224 -4.02 -1.79 17.00
N LYS A 225 -4.83 -2.49 17.80
CA LYS A 225 -6.30 -2.38 17.71
C LYS A 225 -6.82 -0.96 17.97
N SER A 226 -6.06 -0.12 18.65
CA SER A 226 -6.51 1.20 19.09
C SER A 226 -5.75 2.35 18.44
N LEU A 227 -4.47 2.14 18.08
CA LEU A 227 -3.55 3.18 17.65
C LEU A 227 -3.19 3.08 16.16
N LYS A 228 -2.94 4.26 15.57
CA LYS A 228 -2.42 4.41 14.21
C LYS A 228 -1.02 5.03 14.28
N ALA A 229 -0.25 4.86 13.20
CA ALA A 229 1.03 5.53 13.04
C ALA A 229 1.31 5.84 11.58
N VAL A 230 2.21 6.79 11.36
CA VAL A 230 2.96 6.90 10.11
C VAL A 230 4.24 6.09 10.28
N VAL A 231 4.49 5.18 9.35
CA VAL A 231 5.68 4.30 9.31
C VAL A 231 6.51 4.67 8.10
N ILE A 232 7.79 4.92 8.31
CA ILE A 232 8.75 5.33 7.28
C ILE A 232 9.90 4.32 7.27
N ASP A 233 9.96 3.50 6.22
CA ASP A 233 11.08 2.59 5.96
C ASP A 233 12.06 3.31 5.03
N ALA A 234 13.31 3.45 5.47
CA ALA A 234 14.34 4.21 4.78
C ALA A 234 15.67 3.44 4.70
N GLY A 235 16.46 3.74 3.67
CA GLY A 235 17.85 3.29 3.57
C GLY A 235 18.80 4.25 4.27
N THR A 236 19.74 3.72 5.04
CA THR A 236 20.80 4.47 5.70
C THR A 236 22.17 3.83 5.42
N GLY A 237 23.18 4.66 5.19
CA GLY A 237 24.50 4.19 4.78
C GLY A 237 24.46 3.37 3.47
N ALA A 238 25.53 2.62 3.21
CA ALA A 238 25.65 1.91 1.94
C ALA A 238 24.64 0.76 1.84
N HIS A 239 24.40 0.03 2.93
CA HIS A 239 23.73 -1.28 2.87
C HIS A 239 22.74 -1.48 4.02
N SER A 240 22.34 -0.46 4.78
CA SER A 240 21.49 -0.62 5.97
C SER A 240 20.12 0.02 5.81
N GLY A 241 19.17 -0.43 6.61
CA GLY A 241 17.80 0.09 6.66
C GLY A 241 17.48 0.66 8.03
N ILE A 242 16.48 1.52 8.11
CA ILE A 242 15.92 2.04 9.35
C ILE A 242 14.42 2.22 9.18
N THR A 243 13.65 1.84 10.21
CA THR A 243 12.21 2.11 10.28
C THR A 243 11.95 3.14 11.37
N TYR A 244 11.33 4.26 11.00
CA TYR A 244 10.79 5.26 11.91
C TYR A 244 9.29 5.09 12.07
N VAL A 245 8.79 5.26 13.30
CA VAL A 245 7.36 5.14 13.60
C VAL A 245 6.90 6.36 14.39
N ALA A 246 6.07 7.18 13.75
CA ALA A 246 5.35 8.28 14.38
C ALA A 246 3.98 7.77 14.84
N LYS A 247 3.88 7.31 16.09
CA LYS A 247 2.61 6.87 16.68
C LYS A 247 1.73 8.09 16.92
N PHE A 248 0.49 8.00 16.48
CA PHE A 248 -0.55 8.97 16.81
C PHE A 248 -1.30 8.51 18.07
N ASP A 249 -1.26 9.32 19.12
CA ASP A 249 -1.94 9.07 20.39
C ASP A 249 -2.33 10.40 21.03
N GLN A 250 -3.54 10.46 21.61
CA GLN A 250 -4.06 11.67 22.28
C GLN A 250 -3.84 12.98 21.49
N ASP A 251 -4.18 12.99 20.20
CA ASP A 251 -4.06 14.14 19.29
C ASP A 251 -2.63 14.61 18.99
N HIS A 252 -1.63 13.76 19.27
CA HIS A 252 -0.22 14.08 19.07
C HIS A 252 0.53 12.94 18.37
N TYR A 253 1.56 13.32 17.62
CA TYR A 253 2.57 12.38 17.14
C TYR A 253 3.72 12.29 18.13
N GLU A 254 4.12 11.07 18.46
CA GLU A 254 5.33 10.80 19.21
C GLU A 254 6.14 9.68 18.55
N VAL A 255 7.44 9.66 18.83
CA VAL A 255 8.32 8.56 18.43
C VAL A 255 7.88 7.32 19.19
N LEU A 256 7.63 6.21 18.49
CA LEU A 256 7.40 4.93 19.14
C LEU A 256 8.72 4.19 19.33
N PRO A 257 9.24 4.06 20.56
CA PRO A 257 10.41 3.23 20.78
C PRO A 257 10.06 1.74 20.65
N ILE A 258 10.79 1.02 19.81
CA ILE A 258 10.68 -0.43 19.60
C ILE A 258 11.85 -1.10 20.33
N ASP A 259 11.54 -2.01 21.27
CA ASP A 259 12.54 -2.68 22.13
C ASP A 259 13.49 -1.70 22.88
N GLY A 260 12.96 -0.53 23.26
CA GLY A 260 13.71 0.49 23.99
C GLY A 260 14.64 1.35 23.14
N LYS A 261 14.55 1.25 21.80
CA LYS A 261 15.23 2.13 20.85
C LYS A 261 14.22 2.97 20.10
N GLU A 262 14.54 4.23 19.84
CA GLU A 262 13.69 5.16 19.08
C GLU A 262 13.51 4.72 17.61
N ASP A 263 14.42 3.91 17.11
CA ASP A 263 14.50 3.43 15.73
C ASP A 263 14.70 1.91 15.64
N LEU A 264 14.24 1.32 14.54
CA LEU A 264 14.47 -0.08 14.20
C LEU A 264 15.53 -0.17 13.11
N PHE A 265 16.79 -0.22 13.52
CA PHE A 265 17.93 -0.41 12.61
C PHE A 265 17.95 -1.82 12.03
N ASN A 266 18.19 -1.90 10.73
CA ASN A 266 18.23 -3.12 9.95
C ASN A 266 19.54 -3.22 9.17
N GLU A 267 20.07 -4.44 9.10
CA GLU A 267 21.30 -4.75 8.38
C GLU A 267 21.15 -4.56 6.87
N TYR A 268 19.92 -4.46 6.34
CA TYR A 268 19.57 -4.00 5.00
C TYR A 268 18.18 -3.37 4.97
N VAL A 269 17.87 -2.69 3.87
CA VAL A 269 16.55 -2.10 3.64
C VAL A 269 15.48 -3.19 3.57
N VAL A 270 14.49 -3.07 4.44
CA VAL A 270 13.32 -3.95 4.53
C VAL A 270 12.07 -3.10 4.71
N GLU A 271 10.93 -3.58 4.22
CA GLU A 271 9.66 -2.84 4.26
C GLU A 271 8.69 -3.42 5.30
N SER A 272 8.19 -2.56 6.17
CA SER A 272 7.13 -2.89 7.12
C SER A 272 5.82 -3.07 6.36
N LYS A 273 4.96 -3.98 6.81
CA LYS A 273 3.63 -4.19 6.20
C LYS A 273 2.72 -5.02 7.10
N ASP A 274 1.43 -4.97 6.82
CA ASP A 274 0.46 -5.94 7.33
C ASP A 274 0.69 -7.28 6.62
N VAL A 275 1.47 -8.15 7.27
CA VAL A 275 1.91 -9.43 6.69
C VAL A 275 0.89 -10.55 6.88
N ASN A 276 -0.06 -10.35 7.79
CA ASN A 276 -1.06 -11.34 8.18
C ASN A 276 -2.50 -10.96 7.74
N GLU A 277 -2.67 -9.80 7.11
CA GLU A 277 -3.92 -9.21 6.60
C GLU A 277 -4.96 -8.94 7.70
N ASP A 278 -4.53 -8.63 8.93
CA ASP A 278 -5.42 -8.31 10.06
C ASP A 278 -5.73 -6.80 10.20
N GLY A 279 -5.18 -5.99 9.30
CA GLY A 279 -5.30 -4.54 9.27
C GLY A 279 -4.32 -3.80 10.17
N ILE A 280 -3.35 -4.49 10.78
CA ILE A 280 -2.28 -3.92 11.60
C ILE A 280 -0.94 -4.05 10.86
N ILE A 281 -0.22 -2.94 10.76
CA ILE A 281 1.13 -2.92 10.18
C ILE A 281 2.09 -3.61 11.14
N GLU A 282 2.74 -4.67 10.70
CA GLU A 282 3.93 -5.21 11.37
C GLU A 282 5.20 -4.50 10.92
N PHE A 283 6.05 -4.19 11.90
CA PHE A 283 7.38 -3.66 11.63
C PHE A 283 8.33 -4.81 11.29
N VAL A 284 9.19 -4.62 10.30
CA VAL A 284 10.14 -5.65 9.89
C VAL A 284 11.52 -5.39 10.49
N ARG A 285 12.19 -6.45 10.91
CA ARG A 285 13.60 -6.38 11.25
C ARG A 285 14.45 -7.50 10.67
N THR A 286 15.71 -7.19 10.39
CA THR A 286 16.72 -8.20 10.10
C THR A 286 17.18 -8.87 11.39
N VAL A 287 17.22 -10.21 11.41
CA VAL A 287 17.71 -10.99 12.54
C VAL A 287 18.73 -12.00 12.07
N ARG A 288 19.85 -12.07 12.79
CA ARG A 288 20.82 -13.16 12.63
C ARG A 288 20.27 -14.42 13.28
N PRO A 289 20.30 -15.58 12.60
CA PRO A 289 19.93 -16.83 13.21
C PRO A 289 20.96 -17.23 14.28
N LYS A 290 20.52 -17.99 15.29
CA LYS A 290 21.40 -18.41 16.40
C LYS A 290 22.63 -19.16 15.89
N GLY A 291 23.80 -18.86 16.48
CA GLY A 291 25.08 -19.47 16.11
C GLY A 291 25.87 -18.66 15.08
N TRP A 292 25.37 -17.49 14.67
CA TRP A 292 26.04 -16.55 13.76
C TRP A 292 26.41 -15.22 14.46
N ASP A 293 26.31 -15.16 15.78
CA ASP A 293 26.52 -13.96 16.57
C ASP A 293 27.95 -13.41 16.43
N ASP A 294 28.95 -14.30 16.36
CA ASP A 294 30.38 -13.94 16.26
C ASP A 294 30.88 -13.78 14.80
N LYS A 295 30.00 -13.96 13.81
CA LYS A 295 30.37 -13.92 12.39
C LYS A 295 30.28 -12.48 11.86
N SER A 296 31.09 -12.20 10.84
CA SER A 296 31.05 -10.91 10.17
C SER A 296 29.69 -10.69 9.52
N HIS A 297 29.31 -9.42 9.33
CA HIS A 297 28.05 -9.07 8.67
C HIS A 297 27.93 -9.69 7.27
N GLY A 298 29.00 -9.66 6.47
CA GLY A 298 29.00 -10.20 5.10
C GLY A 298 28.93 -11.72 5.00
N ASP A 299 29.30 -12.43 6.07
CA ASP A 299 29.26 -13.90 6.09
C ASP A 299 27.95 -14.44 6.69
N SER A 300 27.23 -13.63 7.46
CA SER A 300 26.07 -14.07 8.24
C SER A 300 24.80 -14.08 7.39
N PRO A 301 24.04 -15.19 7.34
CA PRO A 301 22.72 -15.16 6.76
C PRO A 301 21.80 -14.30 7.63
N LEU A 302 20.87 -13.61 6.98
CA LEU A 302 19.91 -12.75 7.66
C LEU A 302 18.49 -13.17 7.32
N PHE A 303 17.66 -13.19 8.34
CA PHE A 303 16.23 -13.46 8.21
C PHE A 303 15.49 -12.14 8.40
N GLU A 304 14.34 -12.00 7.73
CA GLU A 304 13.39 -10.95 8.04
C GLU A 304 12.42 -11.45 9.10
N ARG A 305 12.18 -10.66 10.14
CA ARG A 305 11.18 -10.95 11.16
C ARG A 305 10.21 -9.80 11.29
N TYR A 306 8.96 -10.08 11.00
CA TYR A 306 7.85 -9.15 11.16
C TYR A 306 7.33 -9.23 12.59
N ILE A 307 7.25 -8.09 13.24
CA ILE A 307 6.83 -7.93 14.63
C ILE A 307 5.60 -7.04 14.70
N GLN A 308 4.61 -7.49 15.47
CA GLN A 308 3.43 -6.71 15.78
C GLN A 308 3.66 -6.03 17.13
N TRP A 309 3.53 -4.72 17.14
CA TRP A 309 3.54 -3.94 18.36
C TRP A 309 2.15 -3.91 19.00
N SER A 310 2.11 -3.79 20.32
CA SER A 310 0.90 -3.47 21.06
C SER A 310 1.30 -2.76 22.34
N GLU A 311 0.32 -2.17 23.01
CA GLU A 311 0.44 -1.55 24.32
C GLU A 311 0.93 -2.56 25.39
N SER A 312 0.74 -3.86 25.16
CA SER A 312 1.19 -4.95 26.04
C SER A 312 2.61 -5.46 25.72
N GLY A 313 3.23 -4.97 24.65
CA GLY A 313 4.54 -5.39 24.19
C GLY A 313 4.54 -5.88 22.74
N ILE A 314 5.71 -6.37 22.32
CA ILE A 314 6.01 -6.76 20.94
C ILE A 314 5.95 -8.27 20.78
N LYS A 315 5.38 -8.74 19.68
CA LYS A 315 5.28 -10.16 19.35
C LYS A 315 5.74 -10.44 17.92
N PRO A 316 6.58 -11.46 17.69
CA PRO A 316 6.87 -11.90 16.32
C PRO A 316 5.66 -12.60 15.70
N ILE A 317 5.33 -12.21 14.48
CA ILE A 317 4.20 -12.75 13.71
C ILE A 317 4.69 -13.67 12.59
N GLU A 318 5.74 -13.25 11.91
CA GLU A 318 6.30 -13.97 10.77
C GLU A 318 7.82 -13.86 10.74
N GLU A 319 8.48 -14.89 10.22
CA GLU A 319 9.91 -14.86 9.96
C GLU A 319 10.18 -15.52 8.60
N ARG A 320 11.11 -14.98 7.84
CA ARG A 320 11.45 -15.42 6.49
C ARG A 320 12.96 -15.50 6.32
N TYR A 321 13.42 -16.52 5.63
CA TYR A 321 14.73 -16.51 4.97
C TYR A 321 14.52 -16.16 3.51
N ILE A 322 15.22 -15.16 2.99
CA ILE A 322 15.08 -14.68 1.62
C ILE A 322 16.40 -14.91 0.88
N ASP A 323 16.32 -15.51 -0.30
CA ASP A 323 17.45 -15.71 -1.22
C ASP A 323 17.10 -15.09 -2.57
N ILE A 324 17.41 -13.79 -2.70
CA ILE A 324 17.08 -12.99 -3.89
C ILE A 324 17.80 -13.55 -5.12
N GLU A 325 19.08 -13.89 -4.99
CA GLU A 325 19.91 -14.41 -6.08
C GLU A 325 19.35 -15.72 -6.64
N LYS A 326 18.91 -16.62 -5.75
CA LYS A 326 18.34 -17.90 -6.14
C LYS A 326 16.84 -17.83 -6.40
N GLY A 327 16.17 -16.71 -6.14
CA GLY A 327 14.78 -16.45 -6.54
C GLY A 327 13.70 -17.14 -5.70
N TYR A 328 13.95 -17.41 -4.42
CA TYR A 328 12.96 -17.98 -3.50
C TYR A 328 13.10 -17.43 -2.09
N TYR A 329 12.07 -17.64 -1.27
CA TYR A 329 12.16 -17.45 0.17
C TYR A 329 11.52 -18.63 0.91
N VAL A 330 11.83 -18.75 2.19
CA VAL A 330 11.24 -19.74 3.10
C VAL A 330 10.53 -19.01 4.21
N LYS A 331 9.21 -19.19 4.30
CA LYS A 331 8.38 -18.69 5.42
C LYS A 331 8.50 -19.65 6.60
N ILE A 332 9.08 -19.19 7.70
CA ILE A 332 9.29 -20.00 8.91
C ILE A 332 7.95 -20.19 9.65
N PRO A 333 7.58 -21.43 10.03
CA PRO A 333 6.39 -21.69 10.83
C PRO A 333 6.41 -20.92 12.14
N LYS A 334 5.25 -20.46 12.60
CA LYS A 334 5.11 -19.60 13.78
C LYS A 334 5.76 -20.21 15.04
N GLU A 335 5.63 -21.52 15.21
CA GLU A 335 6.21 -22.27 16.33
C GLU A 335 7.73 -22.42 16.26
N LEU A 336 8.33 -22.18 15.09
CA LEU A 336 9.76 -22.26 14.81
C LEU A 336 10.46 -20.90 14.66
N ILE A 337 9.74 -19.79 14.75
CA ILE A 337 10.33 -18.44 14.71
C ILE A 337 11.45 -18.32 15.77
N GLY A 338 12.62 -17.87 15.34
CA GLY A 338 13.81 -17.73 16.18
C GLY A 338 14.44 -19.05 16.66
N LYS A 339 13.97 -20.19 16.13
CA LYS A 339 14.48 -21.53 16.41
C LYS A 339 15.12 -22.18 15.19
N ILE A 340 15.06 -21.54 14.03
CA ILE A 340 15.73 -22.00 12.80
C ILE A 340 17.09 -21.32 12.66
N THR A 341 18.09 -22.09 12.22
CA THR A 341 19.40 -21.59 11.83
C THR A 341 19.89 -22.25 10.54
N ILE A 342 20.97 -21.71 9.99
CA ILE A 342 21.65 -22.22 8.79
C ILE A 342 23.03 -22.75 9.19
N PRO A 343 23.44 -23.95 8.75
CA PRO A 343 24.80 -24.45 8.97
C PRO A 343 25.88 -23.58 8.28
N ASP A 344 26.95 -23.23 9.00
CA ASP A 344 28.10 -22.42 8.56
C ASP A 344 28.92 -23.04 7.40
N GLN A 345 28.88 -24.36 7.24
CA GLN A 345 29.73 -25.07 6.26
C GLN A 345 29.08 -25.30 4.88
N GLN A 346 28.07 -24.53 4.50
CA GLN A 346 27.45 -24.72 3.19
C GLN A 346 28.35 -24.22 2.06
N LYS A 347 28.98 -25.18 1.34
CA LYS A 347 29.77 -24.96 0.13
C LYS A 347 29.00 -25.25 -1.17
N GLU A 348 27.79 -25.79 -1.07
CA GLU A 348 26.99 -26.18 -2.24
C GLU A 348 26.10 -25.02 -2.69
N SER A 349 26.38 -24.47 -3.87
CA SER A 349 25.61 -23.33 -4.40
C SER A 349 24.13 -23.62 -4.61
N ASN A 350 23.74 -24.89 -4.79
CA ASN A 350 22.40 -25.28 -5.25
C ASN A 350 21.55 -25.99 -4.19
N SER A 351 22.02 -26.06 -2.94
CA SER A 351 21.25 -26.61 -1.83
C SER A 351 21.29 -25.64 -0.63
N GLN A 352 20.21 -25.63 0.16
CA GLN A 352 20.11 -24.84 1.38
C GLN A 352 19.44 -25.66 2.47
N LYS A 353 20.14 -25.84 3.59
CA LYS A 353 19.62 -26.55 4.78
C LYS A 353 19.23 -25.59 5.89
N PHE A 354 18.18 -25.95 6.62
CA PHE A 354 17.65 -25.24 7.77
C PHE A 354 17.58 -26.20 8.96
N LEU A 355 18.19 -25.84 10.09
CA LEU A 355 18.25 -26.65 11.29
C LEU A 355 17.33 -26.11 12.39
N ASP A 356 16.62 -26.98 13.10
CA ASP A 356 15.97 -26.61 14.36
C ASP A 356 17.01 -26.60 15.48
N THR A 357 17.33 -25.42 15.99
CA THR A 357 18.33 -25.16 17.04
C THR A 357 18.10 -25.95 18.34
N ARG A 358 16.88 -26.42 18.61
CA ARG A 358 16.57 -27.20 19.82
C ARG A 358 16.95 -28.67 19.69
N THR A 359 16.92 -29.21 18.48
CA THR A 359 17.16 -30.64 18.21
C THR A 359 18.42 -30.88 17.39
N ASN A 360 18.98 -29.82 16.80
CA ASN A 360 20.06 -29.85 15.82
C ASN A 360 19.77 -30.74 14.60
N LYS A 361 18.49 -31.00 14.31
CA LYS A 361 18.05 -31.77 13.13
C LYS A 361 17.69 -30.84 11.98
N ILE A 362 17.87 -31.34 10.76
CA ILE A 362 17.40 -30.66 9.54
C ILE A 362 15.87 -30.61 9.59
N TRP A 363 15.32 -29.41 9.61
CA TRP A 363 13.89 -29.14 9.49
C TRP A 363 13.47 -29.07 8.03
N LEU A 364 14.25 -28.35 7.21
CA LEU A 364 13.99 -28.17 5.78
C LEU A 364 15.30 -28.24 4.99
N GLU A 365 15.22 -28.80 3.79
CA GLU A 365 16.30 -28.80 2.81
C GLU A 365 15.75 -28.44 1.43
N VAL A 366 16.24 -27.34 0.86
CA VAL A 366 15.83 -26.82 -0.45
C VAL A 366 16.92 -27.12 -1.45
N HIS A 367 16.57 -27.78 -2.55
CA HIS A 367 17.44 -28.04 -3.70
C HIS A 367 16.94 -27.29 -4.91
N ILE A 368 17.87 -26.72 -5.67
CA ILE A 368 17.57 -25.90 -6.84
C ILE A 368 18.05 -26.66 -8.08
N PHE A 369 17.11 -26.94 -8.97
CA PHE A 369 17.36 -27.61 -10.25
C PHE A 369 16.99 -26.69 -11.40
N LYS A 370 17.71 -26.79 -12.53
CA LYS A 370 17.28 -26.12 -13.76
C LYS A 370 15.98 -26.75 -14.26
N ARG A 371 15.05 -25.92 -14.74
CA ARG A 371 13.74 -26.36 -15.23
C ARG A 371 13.83 -27.44 -16.31
N LYS A 372 14.81 -27.34 -17.20
CA LYS A 372 15.04 -28.27 -18.31
C LYS A 372 15.53 -29.66 -17.85
N GLU A 373 16.21 -29.73 -16.71
CA GLU A 373 16.81 -30.97 -16.19
C GLU A 373 15.85 -31.76 -15.30
N TRP A 374 14.80 -31.10 -14.78
CA TRP A 374 13.87 -31.65 -13.79
C TRP A 374 13.26 -33.01 -14.15
N PHE A 375 12.96 -33.26 -15.43
CA PHE A 375 12.34 -34.53 -15.87
C PHE A 375 13.20 -35.77 -15.57
N ASN A 376 14.52 -35.57 -15.48
CA ASN A 376 15.49 -36.63 -15.21
C ASN A 376 15.82 -36.75 -13.71
N ILE A 377 15.42 -35.78 -12.89
CA ILE A 377 15.67 -35.79 -11.45
C ILE A 377 14.72 -36.76 -10.74
N LYS A 378 15.29 -37.69 -9.98
CA LYS A 378 14.56 -38.67 -9.14
C LYS A 378 14.91 -38.44 -7.68
N GLY A 379 14.05 -38.90 -6.77
CA GLY A 379 14.29 -38.77 -5.33
C GLY A 379 13.97 -37.39 -4.73
N TYR A 380 13.42 -36.46 -5.51
CA TYR A 380 13.01 -35.13 -5.06
C TYR A 380 11.52 -34.87 -5.36
N SER A 381 10.91 -34.02 -4.54
CA SER A 381 9.53 -33.57 -4.64
C SER A 381 9.53 -32.07 -4.88
N ALA A 382 8.96 -31.61 -5.99
CA ALA A 382 8.90 -30.18 -6.29
C ALA A 382 8.01 -29.46 -5.26
N ALA A 383 8.51 -28.33 -4.77
CA ALA A 383 7.77 -27.35 -4.01
C ALA A 383 7.23 -26.24 -4.92
N ILE A 384 8.13 -25.68 -5.75
CA ILE A 384 7.82 -24.60 -6.69
C ILE A 384 8.44 -24.92 -8.04
N LYS A 385 7.77 -24.48 -9.10
CA LYS A 385 8.19 -24.63 -10.49
C LYS A 385 8.08 -23.27 -11.18
N THR A 386 9.22 -22.62 -11.43
CA THR A 386 9.26 -21.35 -12.19
C THR A 386 9.63 -21.63 -13.66
N ALA A 387 9.76 -20.56 -14.46
CA ALA A 387 10.18 -20.68 -15.85
C ALA A 387 11.62 -21.22 -15.99
N SER A 388 12.51 -20.86 -15.06
CA SER A 388 13.95 -21.17 -15.12
C SER A 388 14.38 -22.28 -14.16
N HIS A 389 13.72 -22.40 -12.99
CA HIS A 389 14.15 -23.28 -11.91
C HIS A 389 13.01 -24.14 -11.33
N VAL A 390 13.39 -25.22 -10.66
CA VAL A 390 12.53 -26.01 -9.78
C VAL A 390 13.18 -26.04 -8.40
N TYR A 391 12.44 -25.57 -7.40
CA TYR A 391 12.81 -25.68 -6.00
C TYR A 391 12.15 -26.92 -5.44
N ALA A 392 12.94 -27.85 -4.92
CA ALA A 392 12.48 -29.15 -4.50
C ALA A 392 13.08 -29.56 -3.17
N VAL A 393 12.42 -30.50 -2.52
CA VAL A 393 12.89 -31.13 -1.28
C VAL A 393 13.19 -32.61 -1.53
N PRO A 394 14.05 -33.28 -0.75
CA PRO A 394 14.20 -34.73 -0.83
C PRO A 394 12.85 -35.42 -0.63
N LYS A 395 12.59 -36.50 -1.36
CA LYS A 395 11.33 -37.26 -1.31
C LYS A 395 11.27 -38.16 -0.07
N GLN A 396 11.29 -37.53 1.09
CA GLN A 396 11.19 -38.13 2.42
C GLN A 396 10.02 -37.47 3.15
N SER A 397 9.31 -38.23 4.00
CA SER A 397 8.02 -37.82 4.56
C SER A 397 8.12 -36.53 5.38
N GLU A 398 9.22 -36.35 6.11
CA GLU A 398 9.53 -35.17 6.91
C GLU A 398 9.61 -33.90 6.06
N PHE A 399 10.29 -33.93 4.91
CA PHE A 399 10.49 -32.76 4.06
C PHE A 399 9.28 -32.48 3.17
N GLU A 400 8.57 -33.52 2.72
CA GLU A 400 7.35 -33.33 1.94
C GLU A 400 6.25 -32.60 2.71
N LYS A 401 6.19 -32.75 4.04
CA LYS A 401 5.25 -32.04 4.91
C LYS A 401 5.51 -30.54 5.00
N VAL A 402 6.78 -30.12 4.83
CA VAL A 402 7.21 -28.74 5.03
C VAL A 402 7.56 -28.01 3.74
N LYS A 403 7.51 -28.69 2.58
CA LYS A 403 7.86 -28.06 1.29
C LYS A 403 7.00 -26.86 0.91
N ALA A 404 5.78 -26.75 1.45
CA ALA A 404 4.86 -25.63 1.21
C ALA A 404 5.32 -24.29 1.82
N TYR A 405 6.30 -24.34 2.74
CA TYR A 405 6.94 -23.15 3.32
C TYR A 405 7.96 -22.49 2.37
N ILE A 406 8.36 -23.19 1.31
CA ILE A 406 9.15 -22.60 0.23
C ILE A 406 8.19 -21.81 -0.66
N LYS A 407 8.49 -20.54 -0.89
CA LYS A 407 7.69 -19.61 -1.71
C LYS A 407 8.54 -18.99 -2.84
N PRO A 408 7.96 -18.73 -4.02
CA PRO A 408 8.68 -18.04 -5.08
C PRO A 408 8.94 -16.59 -4.66
N LEU A 409 10.06 -16.00 -5.11
CA LEU A 409 10.36 -14.59 -4.83
C LEU A 409 9.35 -13.62 -5.47
N ALA A 410 8.57 -14.05 -6.47
CA ALA A 410 7.48 -13.24 -7.00
C ALA A 410 6.44 -12.88 -5.92
N ASP A 411 6.13 -13.79 -5.01
CA ASP A 411 5.22 -13.55 -3.88
C ASP A 411 5.84 -12.64 -2.81
N TYR A 412 7.14 -12.32 -2.92
CA TYR A 412 7.81 -11.35 -2.08
C TYR A 412 7.71 -9.93 -2.67
N GLN A 413 7.72 -9.81 -4.01
CA GLN A 413 7.71 -8.53 -4.75
C GLN A 413 6.31 -8.09 -5.25
N GLN A 414 5.35 -9.01 -5.32
CA GLN A 414 3.96 -8.67 -5.58
C GLN A 414 3.34 -8.21 -4.26
N GLU A 415 3.33 -6.89 -4.00
CA GLU A 415 2.35 -6.14 -3.18
C GLU A 415 2.77 -4.68 -2.96
#